data_AF-A0A7L5ZG51-F1
#
_entry.id   AF-A0A7L5ZG51-F1
#
_cell.length_a   1.000
_cell.length_b   1.000
_cell.length_c   1.000
_cell.angle_alpha   90.00
_cell.angle_beta   90.00
_cell.angle_gamma   90.00
#
_symmetry.space_group_name_H-M   'P 1'
#
loop_
_entity.id
_entity.type
_entity.pdbx_description
1 polymer ?
#
loop_
_entity_poly.entity_id
_entity_poly.type
_entity_poly.pdbx_seq_one_letter_code
_entity_poly.pdbx_strand_id
1 'polypeptide(L)'
;MSNTYGYTPAEMDTIGKKLIAIRHEIDGKITEAKTAVDGLIGSGFSTQAASGAYSEQFGKLSEGLRSVSENMEPLGNFLVQYAQAVVDMDNQMGSALRG
;
A
#
# COMPACT_ATOMS: atom_id res chain seq x y z
N MET A 1 12.77 -33.62 6.26
CA MET A 1 13.53 -32.91 5.23
C MET A 1 13.20 -31.44 5.38
N SER A 2 14.19 -30.66 5.78
CA SER A 2 14.12 -29.23 6.08
C SER A 2 13.68 -28.47 4.84
N ASN A 3 12.49 -27.85 4.85
CA ASN A 3 12.06 -26.98 3.75
C ASN A 3 12.74 -25.62 3.93
N THR A 4 13.99 -25.59 3.49
CA THR A 4 14.93 -24.48 3.57
C THR A 4 14.52 -23.39 2.57
N TYR A 5 14.10 -22.23 3.10
CA TYR A 5 13.80 -20.94 2.45
C TYR A 5 12.55 -20.83 1.56
N GLY A 6 11.37 -20.76 2.18
CA GLY A 6 10.18 -20.20 1.54
C GLY A 6 9.23 -19.63 2.60
N TYR A 7 8.67 -18.44 2.36
CA TYR A 7 7.55 -17.94 3.16
C TYR A 7 6.37 -18.92 3.03
N THR A 8 5.71 -19.26 4.13
CA THR A 8 4.47 -20.05 4.11
C THR A 8 3.34 -19.25 3.46
N PRO A 9 2.28 -19.89 2.92
CA PRO A 9 1.11 -19.17 2.40
C PRO A 9 0.51 -18.20 3.42
N ALA A 10 0.47 -18.58 4.70
CA ALA A 10 0.00 -17.72 5.78
C ALA A 10 0.88 -16.47 5.98
N GLU A 11 2.21 -16.62 5.90
CA GLU A 11 3.13 -15.49 5.98
C GLU A 11 3.02 -14.58 4.76
N MET A 12 2.87 -15.15 3.55
CA MET A 12 2.66 -14.38 2.32
C MET A 12 1.35 -13.58 2.36
N ASP A 13 0.25 -14.20 2.81
CA ASP A 13 -1.03 -13.52 3.02
C ASP A 13 -0.90 -12.39 4.04
N THR A 14 -0.21 -12.65 5.16
CA THR A 14 0.03 -11.64 6.21
C THR A 14 0.82 -10.46 5.69
N ILE A 15 1.93 -10.71 4.97
CA ILE A 15 2.76 -9.66 4.38
C ILE A 15 1.98 -8.89 3.31
N GLY A 16 1.23 -9.59 2.46
CA GLY A 16 0.41 -8.96 1.42
C GLY A 16 -0.63 -8.01 1.99
N LYS A 17 -1.38 -8.46 3.00
CA LYS A 17 -2.33 -7.61 3.75
C LYS A 17 -1.65 -6.43 4.43
N LYS A 18 -0.46 -6.64 5.01
CA LYS A 18 0.33 -5.56 5.62
C LYS A 18 0.76 -4.51 4.61
N LEU A 19 1.19 -4.89 3.41
CA LEU A 19 1.54 -3.95 2.35
C LEU A 19 0.33 -3.10 1.91
N ILE A 20 -0.84 -3.73 1.75
CA ILE A 20 -2.09 -3.04 1.42
C ILE A 20 -2.47 -2.05 2.54
N ALA A 21 -2.38 -2.47 3.81
CA ALA A 21 -2.64 -1.61 4.95
C ALA A 21 -1.70 -0.39 4.99
N ILE A 22 -0.40 -0.59 4.82
CA ILE A 22 0.59 0.51 4.78
C ILE A 22 0.27 1.49 3.64
N ARG A 23 -0.13 0.99 2.47
CA ARG A 23 -0.58 1.83 1.35
C ARG A 23 -1.77 2.72 1.74
N HIS A 24 -2.77 2.17 2.43
CA HIS A 24 -3.90 2.99 2.92
C HIS A 24 -3.47 4.02 3.98
N GLU A 25 -2.55 3.67 4.87
CA GLU A 25 -2.00 4.62 5.85
C GLU A 25 -1.25 5.77 5.17
N ILE A 26 -0.43 5.48 4.16
CA ILE A 26 0.30 6.49 3.37
C ILE A 26 -0.70 7.44 2.69
N ASP A 27 -1.70 6.91 2.00
CA ASP A 27 -2.73 7.72 1.34
C ASP A 27 -3.50 8.63 2.34
N GLY A 28 -3.80 8.09 3.52
CA GLY A 28 -4.40 8.86 4.61
C GLY A 28 -3.51 10.01 5.06
N LYS A 29 -2.20 9.77 5.24
CA LYS A 29 -1.22 10.79 5.65
C LYS A 29 -0.99 11.86 4.59
N ILE A 30 -0.98 11.48 3.30
CA ILE A 30 -0.91 12.46 2.19
C ILE A 30 -2.13 13.37 2.22
N THR A 31 -3.32 12.80 2.42
CA THR A 31 -4.59 13.55 2.48
C THR A 31 -4.65 14.50 3.68
N GLU A 32 -4.19 14.02 4.85
CA GLU A 32 -4.08 14.82 6.07
C GLU A 32 -3.15 16.02 5.87
N ALA A 33 -1.95 15.76 5.33
CA ALA A 33 -0.98 16.81 5.03
C ALA A 33 -1.53 17.81 4.01
N LYS A 34 -2.22 17.36 2.96
CA LYS A 34 -2.87 18.24 1.98
C LYS A 34 -3.89 19.18 2.65
N THR A 35 -4.73 18.63 3.53
CA THR A 35 -5.74 19.41 4.25
C THR A 35 -5.10 20.47 5.14
N ALA A 36 -4.00 20.13 5.83
CA ALA A 36 -3.27 21.07 6.66
C ALA A 36 -2.63 22.21 5.83
N VAL A 37 -2.05 21.87 4.67
CA VAL A 37 -1.46 22.86 3.74
C VAL A 37 -2.54 23.78 3.17
N ASP A 38 -3.65 23.21 2.70
CA ASP A 38 -4.78 23.97 2.16
C ASP A 38 -5.37 24.91 3.24
N GLY A 39 -5.42 24.45 4.49
CA GLY A 39 -5.86 25.25 5.64
C GLY A 39 -4.93 26.44 5.95
N LEU A 40 -3.61 26.23 5.89
CA LEU A 40 -2.63 27.31 6.08
C LEU A 40 -2.76 28.37 4.98
N ILE A 41 -2.89 27.96 3.71
CA ILE A 41 -3.10 28.87 2.58
C ILE A 41 -4.43 29.62 2.73
N GLY A 42 -5.51 28.93 3.11
CA GLY A 42 -6.83 29.52 3.33
C GLY A 42 -6.90 30.51 4.50
N SER A 43 -6.09 30.30 5.54
CA SER A 43 -5.99 31.20 6.71
C SER A 43 -5.22 32.51 6.45
N GLY A 44 -4.71 32.71 5.22
CA GLY A 44 -3.95 33.90 4.86
C GLY A 44 -2.46 33.82 5.20
N PHE A 45 -1.94 32.61 5.45
CA PHE A 45 -0.51 32.42 5.65
C PHE A 45 0.23 32.56 4.31
N SER A 46 1.06 33.59 4.24
CA SER A 46 2.05 33.95 3.20
C SER A 46 1.60 34.86 2.05
N THR A 47 2.52 35.77 1.73
CA THR A 47 2.58 36.57 0.51
C THR A 47 2.30 35.68 -0.70
N GLN A 48 1.45 36.15 -1.62
CA GLN A 48 0.87 35.41 -2.76
C GLN A 48 1.87 34.55 -3.58
N ALA A 49 3.15 34.95 -3.63
CA ALA A 49 4.22 34.20 -4.30
C ALA A 49 4.72 32.97 -3.53
N ALA A 50 4.81 33.03 -2.21
CA ALA A 50 5.33 31.94 -1.37
C ALA A 50 4.29 30.82 -1.18
N SER A 51 3.01 31.17 -1.02
CA SER A 51 1.89 30.21 -0.97
C SER A 51 1.73 29.45 -2.28
N GLY A 52 1.86 30.13 -3.43
CA GLY A 52 1.80 29.49 -4.74
C GLY A 52 2.91 28.46 -4.94
N ALA A 53 4.17 28.84 -4.67
CA ALA A 53 5.31 27.93 -4.80
C ALA A 53 5.22 26.74 -3.84
N TYR A 54 4.77 26.97 -2.60
CA TYR A 54 4.58 25.89 -1.62
C TYR A 54 3.47 24.92 -2.04
N SER A 55 2.32 25.44 -2.49
CA SER A 55 1.21 24.62 -2.99
C SER A 55 1.64 23.76 -4.18
N GLU A 56 2.43 24.32 -5.11
CA GLU A 56 2.94 23.59 -6.27
C GLU A 56 3.87 22.45 -5.86
N GLN A 57 4.84 22.74 -4.98
CA GLN A 57 5.79 21.72 -4.52
C GLN A 57 5.12 20.63 -3.70
N PHE A 58 4.15 21.00 -2.85
CA PHE A 58 3.37 20.04 -2.07
C PHE A 58 2.48 19.17 -2.97
N GLY A 59 1.91 19.74 -4.04
CA GLY A 59 1.20 19.00 -5.08
C GLY A 59 2.08 17.92 -5.72
N LYS A 60 3.27 18.29 -6.18
CA LYS A 60 4.25 17.35 -6.78
C LYS A 60 4.67 16.25 -5.81
N LEU A 61 4.92 16.59 -4.54
CA LEU A 61 5.24 15.61 -3.50
C LEU A 61 4.08 14.63 -3.29
N SER A 62 2.86 15.14 -3.19
CA SER A 62 1.65 14.31 -2.98
C SER A 62 1.42 13.35 -4.13
N GLU A 63 1.60 13.80 -5.37
CA GLU A 63 1.52 12.96 -6.57
C GLU A 63 2.62 11.89 -6.59
N GLY A 64 3.86 12.24 -6.26
CA GLY A 64 4.96 11.29 -6.19
C GLY A 64 4.72 10.22 -5.12
N LEU A 65 4.29 10.61 -3.92
CA LEU A 65 3.98 9.68 -2.84
C LEU A 65 2.81 8.76 -3.19
N ARG A 66 1.78 9.29 -3.86
CA ARG A 66 0.64 8.50 -4.35
C ARG A 66 1.07 7.50 -5.42
N SER A 67 1.91 7.91 -6.36
CA SER A 67 2.45 6.99 -7.37
C SER A 67 3.28 5.86 -6.75
N VAL A 68 4.04 6.15 -5.68
CA VAL A 68 4.76 5.12 -4.93
C VAL A 68 3.79 4.19 -4.17
N SER A 69 2.77 4.73 -3.49
CA SER A 69 1.80 3.91 -2.75
C SER A 69 0.97 3.03 -3.68
N GLU A 70 0.61 3.50 -4.87
CA GLU A 70 -0.11 2.74 -5.91
C GLU A 70 0.67 1.48 -6.36
N ASN A 71 2.00 1.49 -6.30
CA ASN A 71 2.81 0.32 -6.63
C ASN A 71 2.84 -0.75 -5.52
N MET A 72 2.48 -0.39 -4.28
CA MET A 72 2.46 -1.34 -3.16
C MET A 72 1.25 -2.26 -3.17
N GLU A 73 0.11 -1.78 -3.69
CA GLU A 73 -1.15 -2.54 -3.73
C GLU A 73 -1.08 -3.76 -4.68
N PRO A 74 -0.57 -3.66 -5.92
CA PRO A 74 -0.35 -4.82 -6.79
C PRO A 74 0.57 -5.88 -6.16
N LEU A 75 1.62 -5.44 -5.45
CA LEU A 75 2.55 -6.35 -4.77
C LEU A 75 1.87 -7.08 -3.61
N GLY A 76 1.08 -6.36 -2.81
CA GLY A 76 0.30 -6.97 -1.73
C GLY A 76 -0.74 -7.95 -2.26
N ASN A 77 -1.48 -7.55 -3.30
CA ASN A 77 -2.49 -8.38 -3.96
C ASN A 77 -1.88 -9.66 -4.57
N PHE A 78 -0.70 -9.55 -5.18
CA PHE A 78 0.02 -10.70 -5.71
C PHE A 78 0.32 -11.73 -4.62
N LEU A 79 0.83 -11.29 -3.46
CA LEU A 79 1.16 -12.19 -2.36
C LEU A 79 -0.08 -12.88 -1.77
N VAL A 80 -1.18 -12.14 -1.62
CA VAL A 80 -2.47 -12.69 -1.15
C VAL A 80 -3.01 -13.72 -2.14
N GLN A 81 -3.01 -13.41 -3.44
CA GLN A 81 -3.50 -14.32 -4.47
C GLN A 81 -2.65 -15.59 -4.57
N TYR A 82 -1.33 -15.44 -4.51
CA TYR A 82 -0.42 -16.58 -4.52
C TYR A 82 -0.63 -17.49 -3.32
N ALA A 83 -0.76 -16.92 -2.12
CA ALA A 83 -1.06 -17.67 -0.90
C ALA A 83 -2.35 -18.48 -1.03
N GLN A 84 -3.41 -17.86 -1.54
CA GLN A 84 -4.70 -18.52 -1.75
C GLN A 84 -4.59 -19.68 -2.75
N ALA A 85 -3.90 -19.48 -3.87
CA ALA A 85 -3.73 -20.50 -4.89
C ALA A 85 -2.98 -21.74 -4.37
N VAL A 86 -1.96 -21.54 -3.52
CA VAL A 86 -1.23 -22.65 -2.89
C VAL A 86 -2.13 -23.45 -1.96
N VAL A 87 -2.92 -22.77 -1.12
CA VAL A 87 -3.86 -23.42 -0.18
C VAL A 87 -4.94 -24.20 -0.94
N ASP A 88 -5.49 -23.63 -2.00
CA ASP A 88 -6.52 -24.28 -2.82
C ASP A 88 -5.97 -25.53 -3.51
N MET A 89 -4.75 -25.46 -4.06
CA MET A 89 -4.07 -26.60 -4.66
C MET A 89 -3.86 -27.73 -3.63
N ASP A 90 -3.40 -27.39 -2.43
CA ASP A 90 -3.12 -28.37 -1.38
C ASP A 90 -4.41 -29.07 -0.91
N ASN A 91 -5.51 -28.31 -0.76
CA ASN A 91 -6.83 -28.85 -0.45
C ASN A 91 -7.37 -29.80 -1.53
N GLN A 92 -7.16 -29.46 -2.80
CA GLN A 92 -7.55 -30.31 -3.93
C GLN A 92 -6.76 -31.63 -3.93
N MET A 93 -5.44 -31.57 -3.76
CA MET A 93 -4.59 -32.76 -3.70
C MET A 93 -4.94 -33.65 -2.52
N GLY A 94 -5.17 -33.07 -1.33
CA GLY A 94 -5.59 -33.82 -0.16
C GLY A 94 -6.97 -34.47 -0.31
N SER A 95 -7.87 -33.86 -1.09
CA SER A 95 -9.18 -34.44 -1.40
C SER A 95 -9.07 -35.58 -2.41
N ALA A 96 -8.23 -35.43 -3.45
CA ALA A 96 -7.97 -36.48 -4.45
C ALA A 96 -7.29 -37.72 -3.87
N LEU A 97 -6.52 -37.59 -2.78
CA LEU A 97 -5.90 -38.72 -2.10
C LEU A 97 -6.82 -39.44 -1.11
N ARG A 98 -7.93 -38.79 -0.70
CA ARG A 98 -8.91 -39.35 0.26
C ARG A 98 -10.16 -39.93 -0.39
N GLY A 99 -10.44 -39.57 -1.64
CA GLY A 99 -11.49 -40.16 -2.48
C GLY A 99 -10.96 -41.34 -3.27
#